data_AF-A0A9W7KSP4-F1
#
_entry.id   AF-A0A9W7KSP4-F1
#
_cell.length_a   1.000
_cell.length_b   1.000
_cell.length_c   1.000
_cell.angle_alpha   90.00
_cell.angle_beta   90.00
_cell.angle_gamma   90.00
#
_symmetry.space_group_name_H-M   'P 1'
#
loop_
_entity.id
_entity.type
_entity.pdbx_description
1 polymer ?
#
loop_
_entity_poly.entity_id
_entity_poly.type
_entity_poly.pdbx_seq_one_letter_code
_entity_poly.pdbx_strand_id
1 'polypeptide(L)'
;MVLSGVEKVLSGGSATDAVKLCGFRPPRYFWYCVSGGVCDVVQLALDLAFQVVGIEDPSINWMLSFFFSIVFRHTTHRYLVFGEYNGTYYESLVRMYISYTFIVLLSTAFNVVMVRTMKLSWIWAWLITLVWTGVVNYFIIKQLWGVGGDLNGEDSQAEATVDRLVHLFTRAVAVGRGKGGDKKMKRDESVVLLGEIGEGDQEEGGLLDDDNILHRGGDSTHHRSRVDTGNSQS
;
A
#
# COMPACT_ATOMS: atom_id res chain seq x y z
N MET A 1 -14.29 -24.90 -26.37
CA MET A 1 -14.69 -23.72 -25.57
C MET A 1 -13.51 -23.36 -24.66
N VAL A 2 -12.91 -22.18 -24.82
CA VAL A 2 -11.63 -21.83 -24.13
C VAL A 2 -11.85 -21.51 -22.65
N LEU A 3 -13.04 -21.02 -22.30
CA LEU A 3 -13.44 -20.63 -20.95
C LEU A 3 -14.80 -21.28 -20.63
N SER A 4 -14.89 -21.99 -19.50
CA SER A 4 -16.14 -22.58 -19.01
C SER A 4 -16.28 -22.37 -17.50
N GLY A 5 -17.50 -22.22 -16.98
CA GLY A 5 -17.77 -22.08 -15.55
C GLY A 5 -17.90 -20.64 -15.05
N VAL A 6 -17.98 -19.65 -15.95
CA VAL A 6 -18.16 -18.23 -15.59
C VAL A 6 -19.54 -18.00 -14.97
N GLU A 7 -20.56 -18.73 -15.43
CA GLU A 7 -21.91 -18.66 -14.88
C GLU A 7 -21.96 -18.97 -13.38
N LYS A 8 -21.09 -19.86 -12.90
CA LYS A 8 -21.00 -20.20 -11.47
C LYS A 8 -20.34 -19.10 -10.64
N VAL A 9 -19.48 -18.29 -11.26
CA VAL A 9 -18.87 -17.13 -10.59
C VAL A 9 -19.91 -16.03 -10.43
N LEU A 10 -20.74 -15.81 -11.47
CA LEU A 10 -21.84 -14.86 -11.41
C LEU A 10 -22.92 -15.26 -10.40
N SER A 11 -23.08 -16.56 -10.13
CA SER A 11 -23.97 -17.07 -9.08
C SER A 11 -23.34 -17.09 -7.67
N GLY A 12 -22.18 -16.46 -7.47
CA GLY A 12 -21.53 -16.33 -6.16
C GLY A 12 -20.45 -17.37 -5.83
N GLY A 13 -20.14 -18.29 -6.74
CA GLY A 13 -19.05 -19.25 -6.57
C GLY A 13 -17.66 -18.62 -6.76
N SER A 14 -16.62 -19.20 -6.14
CA SER A 14 -15.24 -18.78 -6.36
C SER A 14 -14.78 -19.13 -7.78
N ALA A 15 -14.16 -18.18 -8.49
CA ALA A 15 -13.58 -18.43 -9.82
C ALA A 15 -12.51 -19.54 -9.81
N THR A 16 -11.81 -19.70 -8.69
CA THR A 16 -10.80 -20.76 -8.52
C THR A 16 -11.39 -22.17 -8.66
N ASP A 17 -12.61 -22.38 -8.18
CA ASP A 17 -13.26 -23.70 -8.18
C ASP A 17 -14.11 -23.93 -9.43
N ALA A 18 -14.64 -22.83 -9.99
CA ALA A 18 -15.57 -22.84 -11.10
C ALA A 18 -14.91 -22.83 -12.48
N VAL A 19 -13.86 -22.01 -12.68
CA VAL A 19 -13.32 -21.71 -14.02
C VAL A 19 -12.27 -22.74 -14.45
N LYS A 20 -12.43 -23.26 -15.67
CA LYS A 20 -11.41 -24.09 -16.35
C LYS A 20 -10.89 -23.35 -17.58
N LEU A 21 -9.56 -23.23 -17.69
CA LEU A 21 -8.85 -22.66 -18.84
C LEU A 21 -8.30 -23.82 -19.68
N CYS A 22 -8.78 -23.99 -20.91
CA CYS A 22 -8.37 -25.09 -21.79
C CYS A 22 -8.49 -26.48 -21.15
N GLY A 23 -9.48 -26.69 -20.27
CA GLY A 23 -9.68 -27.95 -19.53
C GLY A 23 -8.85 -28.09 -18.25
N PHE A 24 -7.86 -27.22 -18.01
CA PHE A 24 -7.05 -27.19 -16.80
C PHE A 24 -7.62 -26.23 -15.76
N ARG A 25 -7.49 -26.60 -14.48
CA ARG A 25 -7.78 -25.72 -13.35
C ARG A 25 -6.49 -25.00 -12.97
N PRO A 26 -6.36 -23.68 -13.24
CA PRO A 26 -5.18 -22.95 -12.87
C PRO A 26 -5.02 -22.92 -11.33
N PRO A 27 -3.79 -22.87 -10.79
CA PRO A 27 -3.57 -22.78 -9.34
C PRO A 27 -4.22 -21.54 -8.73
N ARG A 28 -4.66 -21.61 -7.46
CA ARG A 28 -5.26 -20.45 -6.74
C ARG A 28 -4.35 -19.20 -6.76
N TYR A 29 -3.03 -19.40 -6.74
CA TYR A 29 -2.06 -18.31 -6.84
C TYR A 29 -2.19 -17.52 -8.16
N PHE A 30 -2.53 -18.18 -9.27
CA PHE A 30 -2.76 -17.50 -10.55
C PHE A 30 -3.93 -16.52 -10.45
N TRP A 31 -5.07 -16.94 -9.90
CA TRP A 31 -6.22 -16.06 -9.67
C TRP A 31 -5.91 -14.92 -8.71
N TYR A 32 -5.07 -15.18 -7.70
CA TYR A 32 -4.56 -14.15 -6.81
C TYR A 32 -3.73 -13.09 -7.55
N CYS A 33 -2.83 -13.50 -8.44
CA CYS A 33 -2.07 -12.57 -9.28
C CYS A 33 -2.97 -11.76 -10.23
N VAL A 34 -3.94 -12.41 -10.88
CA VAL A 34 -4.90 -11.73 -11.76
C VAL A 34 -5.72 -10.71 -10.98
N SER A 35 -6.26 -11.11 -9.82
CA SER A 35 -6.99 -10.21 -8.92
C SER A 35 -6.12 -9.02 -8.50
N GLY A 36 -4.87 -9.28 -8.10
CA GLY A 36 -3.90 -8.24 -7.74
C GLY A 36 -3.68 -7.25 -8.89
N GLY A 37 -3.42 -7.75 -10.10
CA GLY A 37 -3.20 -6.89 -11.28
C GLY A 37 -4.42 -6.04 -11.64
N VAL A 38 -5.64 -6.59 -11.56
CA VAL A 38 -6.87 -5.80 -11.75
C VAL A 38 -6.98 -4.69 -10.71
N CYS A 39 -6.65 -4.98 -9.45
CA CYS A 39 -6.69 -3.99 -8.38
C CYS A 39 -5.62 -2.91 -8.55
N ASP A 40 -4.45 -3.25 -9.09
CA ASP A 40 -3.40 -2.27 -9.37
C ASP A 40 -3.82 -1.32 -10.50
N VAL A 41 -4.55 -1.81 -11.51
CA VAL A 41 -5.17 -0.96 -12.55
C VAL A 41 -6.21 -0.03 -11.95
N VAL A 42 -7.06 -0.53 -11.03
CA VAL A 42 -8.05 0.30 -10.32
C VAL A 42 -7.36 1.35 -9.45
N GLN A 43 -6.29 0.99 -8.74
CA GLN A 43 -5.51 1.92 -7.94
C GLN A 43 -4.90 3.02 -8.82
N LEU A 44 -4.34 2.68 -9.99
CA LEU A 44 -3.84 3.66 -10.94
C LEU A 44 -4.95 4.59 -11.43
N ALA A 45 -6.14 4.06 -11.73
CA ALA A 45 -7.28 4.88 -12.13
C ALA A 45 -7.74 5.84 -11.02
N LEU A 46 -7.76 5.38 -9.76
CA LEU A 46 -8.06 6.22 -8.60
C LEU A 46 -6.99 7.31 -8.41
N ASP A 47 -5.72 6.97 -8.58
CA ASP A 47 -4.61 7.92 -8.52
C ASP A 47 -4.77 9.03 -9.56
N LEU A 48 -5.04 8.67 -10.81
CA LEU A 48 -5.31 9.65 -11.88
C LEU A 48 -6.57 10.49 -11.60
N ALA A 49 -7.63 9.89 -11.05
CA ALA A 49 -8.85 10.61 -10.70
C ALA A 49 -8.60 11.66 -9.59
N PHE A 50 -7.80 11.31 -8.58
CA PHE A 50 -7.43 12.24 -7.50
C PHE A 50 -6.49 13.34 -7.97
N GLN A 51 -5.59 13.07 -8.92
CA GLN A 51 -4.82 14.13 -9.59
C GLN A 51 -5.74 15.12 -10.31
N VAL A 52 -6.77 14.64 -11.02
CA VAL A 52 -7.75 15.51 -11.72
C VAL A 52 -8.57 16.37 -10.74
N VAL A 53 -8.81 15.88 -9.51
CA VAL A 53 -9.50 16.63 -8.46
C VAL A 53 -8.61 17.72 -7.81
N GLY A 54 -7.31 17.74 -8.12
CA GLY A 54 -6.38 18.77 -7.63
C GLY A 54 -5.59 18.36 -6.39
N ILE A 55 -5.42 17.06 -6.13
CA ILE A 55 -4.50 16.59 -5.08
C ILE A 55 -3.07 16.63 -5.65
N GLU A 56 -2.36 17.73 -5.39
CA GLU A 56 -1.01 17.96 -5.94
C GLU A 56 0.09 17.16 -5.24
N ASP A 57 -0.06 16.86 -3.95
CA ASP A 57 0.93 16.11 -3.18
C ASP A 57 0.94 14.63 -3.63
N PRO A 58 2.04 14.13 -4.24
CA PRO A 58 2.09 12.77 -4.75
C PRO A 58 1.96 11.70 -3.66
N SER A 59 2.39 12.00 -2.44
CA SER A 59 2.34 11.07 -1.31
C SER A 59 0.93 10.94 -0.77
N ILE A 60 0.20 12.06 -0.64
CA ILE A 60 -1.20 12.06 -0.21
C ILE A 60 -2.08 11.40 -1.27
N ASN A 61 -1.88 11.75 -2.54
CA ASN A 61 -2.60 11.16 -3.66
C ASN A 61 -2.41 9.63 -3.69
N TRP A 62 -1.15 9.16 -3.64
CA TRP A 62 -0.84 7.74 -3.61
C TRP A 62 -1.43 7.02 -2.39
N MET A 63 -1.39 7.66 -1.21
CA MET A 63 -1.94 7.09 0.02
C MET A 63 -3.47 6.93 -0.07
N LEU A 64 -4.17 7.93 -0.60
CA LEU A 64 -5.61 7.88 -0.81
C LEU A 64 -5.98 6.83 -1.86
N SER A 65 -5.32 6.82 -3.01
CA SER A 65 -5.57 5.84 -4.07
C SER A 65 -5.35 4.42 -3.57
N PHE A 66 -4.27 4.19 -2.82
CA PHE A 66 -4.02 2.91 -2.16
C PHE A 66 -5.10 2.54 -1.15
N PHE A 67 -5.49 3.46 -0.25
CA PHE A 67 -6.50 3.22 0.78
C PHE A 67 -7.85 2.80 0.17
N PHE A 68 -8.35 3.54 -0.81
CA PHE A 68 -9.61 3.20 -1.48
C PHE A 68 -9.51 1.91 -2.32
N SER A 69 -8.34 1.62 -2.89
CA SER A 69 -8.12 0.38 -3.64
C SER A 69 -8.28 -0.88 -2.78
N ILE A 70 -8.07 -0.81 -1.46
CA ILE A 70 -8.19 -1.97 -0.56
C ILE A 70 -9.62 -2.53 -0.56
N VAL A 71 -10.65 -1.69 -0.66
CA VAL A 71 -12.05 -2.13 -0.74
C VAL A 71 -12.30 -2.96 -2.01
N PHE A 72 -11.80 -2.47 -3.14
CA PHE A 72 -11.87 -3.20 -4.41
C PHE A 72 -11.06 -4.49 -4.36
N ARG A 73 -9.87 -4.45 -3.75
CA ARG A 73 -9.01 -5.61 -3.59
C ARG A 73 -9.65 -6.68 -2.72
N HIS A 74 -10.31 -6.29 -1.64
CA HIS A 74 -11.08 -7.19 -0.78
C HIS A 74 -12.20 -7.88 -1.53
N THR A 75 -13.01 -7.08 -2.23
CA THR A 75 -14.13 -7.55 -3.04
C THR A 75 -13.65 -8.53 -4.11
N THR A 76 -12.59 -8.17 -4.83
CA THR A 76 -12.05 -9.00 -5.92
C THR A 76 -11.45 -10.30 -5.38
N HIS A 77 -10.73 -10.28 -4.26
CA HIS A 77 -10.22 -11.50 -3.62
C HIS A 77 -11.34 -12.44 -3.13
N ARG A 78 -12.42 -11.87 -2.60
CA ARG A 78 -13.60 -12.65 -2.20
C ARG A 78 -14.21 -13.38 -3.39
N TYR A 79 -14.45 -12.70 -4.51
CA TYR A 79 -15.11 -13.32 -5.66
C TYR A 79 -14.19 -14.19 -6.53
N LEU A 80 -12.93 -13.78 -6.75
CA LEU A 80 -12.01 -14.49 -7.65
C LEU A 80 -11.22 -15.62 -6.97
N VAL A 81 -10.82 -15.43 -5.71
CA VAL A 81 -9.78 -16.29 -5.10
C VAL A 81 -10.35 -17.19 -4.02
N PHE A 82 -11.00 -16.62 -3.01
CA PHE A 82 -11.32 -17.33 -1.77
C PHE A 82 -12.78 -17.78 -1.63
N GLY A 83 -13.71 -17.17 -2.35
CA GLY A 83 -15.14 -17.45 -2.23
C GLY A 83 -15.78 -16.77 -1.03
N GLU A 84 -16.91 -17.32 -0.57
CA GLU A 84 -17.62 -16.80 0.60
C GLU A 84 -16.76 -16.94 1.87
N TYR A 85 -16.62 -15.82 2.58
CA TYR A 85 -15.92 -15.77 3.86
C TYR A 85 -16.89 -16.16 4.99
N ASN A 86 -16.46 -17.08 5.86
CA ASN A 86 -17.20 -17.46 7.07
C ASN A 86 -17.05 -16.35 8.13
N GLY A 87 -17.92 -15.34 8.07
CA GLY A 87 -17.95 -14.23 9.04
C GLY A 87 -18.59 -12.96 8.48
N THR A 88 -18.56 -11.87 9.24
CA THR A 88 -19.12 -10.60 8.76
C THR A 88 -18.21 -9.95 7.72
N TYR A 89 -18.80 -9.25 6.76
CA TYR A 89 -18.03 -8.53 5.73
C TYR A 89 -17.02 -7.56 6.36
N TYR A 90 -17.46 -6.81 7.38
CA TYR A 90 -16.65 -5.82 8.06
C TYR A 90 -15.43 -6.41 8.78
N GLU A 91 -15.56 -7.55 9.46
CA GLU A 91 -14.43 -8.23 10.10
C GLU A 91 -13.34 -8.58 9.09
N SER A 92 -13.73 -9.20 7.97
CA SER A 92 -12.78 -9.56 6.91
C SER A 92 -12.13 -8.34 6.27
N LEU A 93 -12.88 -7.24 6.14
CA LEU A 93 -12.38 -5.99 5.57
C LEU A 93 -11.36 -5.30 6.49
N VAL A 94 -11.67 -5.19 7.79
CA VAL A 94 -10.76 -4.61 8.79
C VAL A 94 -9.47 -5.41 8.88
N ARG A 95 -9.56 -6.75 8.92
CA ARG A 95 -8.39 -7.64 8.91
C ARG A 95 -7.52 -7.43 7.66
N MET A 96 -8.15 -7.16 6.51
CA MET A 96 -7.44 -6.82 5.29
C MET A 96 -6.72 -5.48 5.40
N TYR A 97 -7.37 -4.41 5.88
CA TYR A 97 -6.71 -3.12 6.11
C TYR A 97 -5.48 -3.22 7.01
N ILE A 98 -5.59 -3.94 8.13
CA ILE A 98 -4.46 -4.17 9.05
C ILE A 98 -3.32 -4.89 8.32
N SER A 99 -3.63 -5.97 7.61
CA SER A 99 -2.65 -6.75 6.87
C SER A 99 -1.92 -5.92 5.81
N TYR A 100 -2.66 -5.15 5.01
CA TYR A 100 -2.06 -4.32 3.95
C TYR A 100 -1.23 -3.17 4.50
N THR A 101 -1.70 -2.51 5.56
CA THR A 101 -0.93 -1.46 6.23
C THR A 101 0.39 -2.01 6.73
N PHE A 102 0.37 -3.18 7.37
CA PHE A 102 1.57 -3.86 7.83
C PHE A 102 2.53 -4.19 6.69
N ILE A 103 2.03 -4.74 5.57
CA ILE A 103 2.84 -5.07 4.40
C ILE A 103 3.49 -3.83 3.79
N VAL A 104 2.79 -2.69 3.71
CA VAL A 104 3.36 -1.43 3.19
C VAL A 104 4.49 -0.92 4.07
N LEU A 105 4.32 -0.96 5.40
CA LEU A 105 5.37 -0.56 6.34
C LEU A 105 6.59 -1.48 6.22
N LEU A 106 6.36 -2.79 6.16
CA LEU A 106 7.42 -3.79 5.98
C LEU A 106 8.17 -3.61 4.65
N SER A 107 7.43 -3.35 3.57
CA SER A 107 7.95 -3.06 2.23
C SER A 107 8.85 -1.82 2.25
N THR A 108 8.39 -0.74 2.88
CA THR A 108 9.14 0.52 3.00
C THR A 108 10.43 0.32 3.78
N ALA A 109 10.36 -0.38 4.92
CA ALA A 109 11.53 -0.72 5.72
C ALA A 109 12.54 -1.57 4.93
N PHE A 110 12.06 -2.59 4.22
CA PHE A 110 12.92 -3.46 3.40
C PHE A 110 13.58 -2.70 2.25
N ASN A 111 12.85 -1.82 1.58
CA ASN A 111 13.38 -0.98 0.52
C ASN A 111 14.49 -0.05 1.04
N VAL A 112 14.29 0.59 2.20
CA VAL A 112 15.32 1.42 2.85
C VAL A 112 16.56 0.60 3.18
N VAL A 113 16.40 -0.61 3.72
CA VAL A 113 17.51 -1.51 4.06
C VAL A 113 18.31 -1.91 2.82
N MET A 114 17.65 -2.29 1.72
CA MET A 114 18.31 -2.68 0.49
C MET A 114 19.09 -1.53 -0.14
N VAL A 115 18.48 -0.35 -0.27
CA VAL A 115 19.12 0.82 -0.88
C VAL A 115 20.31 1.29 -0.03
N ARG A 116 20.16 1.36 1.30
CA ARG A 116 21.21 1.89 2.19
C ARG A 116 22.33 0.89 2.47
N THR A 117 22.01 -0.39 2.63
CA THR A 117 22.97 -1.40 3.11
C THR A 117 23.63 -2.15 1.96
N MET A 118 22.85 -2.53 0.94
CA MET A 118 23.34 -3.38 -0.16
C MET A 118 23.81 -2.56 -1.37
N LYS A 119 23.56 -1.25 -1.39
CA LYS A 119 23.86 -0.34 -2.52
C LYS A 119 23.32 -0.88 -3.85
N LEU A 120 22.19 -1.59 -3.81
CA LEU A 120 21.51 -2.08 -5.00
C LEU A 120 20.94 -0.89 -5.78
N SER A 121 20.93 -1.00 -7.11
CA SER A 121 20.22 -0.02 -7.95
C SER A 121 18.74 0.01 -7.55
N TRP A 122 18.18 1.22 -7.52
CA TRP A 122 16.79 1.52 -7.17
C TRP A 122 15.80 0.57 -7.84
N ILE A 123 16.03 0.24 -9.12
CA ILE A 123 15.10 -0.58 -9.90
C ILE A 123 15.08 -2.04 -9.44
N TRP A 124 16.23 -2.60 -9.07
CA TRP A 124 16.34 -3.97 -8.58
C TRP A 124 15.80 -4.08 -7.16
N ALA A 125 16.06 -3.09 -6.31
CA ALA A 125 15.48 -3.02 -4.97
C ALA A 125 13.94 -2.99 -5.06
N TRP A 126 13.38 -2.20 -5.97
CA TRP A 126 11.94 -2.13 -6.20
C TRP A 126 11.35 -3.46 -6.71
N LEU A 127 11.97 -4.09 -7.72
CA LEU A 127 11.51 -5.39 -8.25
C LEU A 127 11.54 -6.51 -7.19
N ILE A 128 12.64 -6.62 -6.43
CA ILE A 128 12.75 -7.61 -5.36
C ILE A 128 11.69 -7.36 -4.29
N THR A 129 11.46 -6.09 -3.94
CA THR A 129 10.42 -5.71 -2.96
C THR A 129 9.03 -6.11 -3.46
N LEU A 130 8.71 -5.89 -4.73
CA LEU A 130 7.43 -6.31 -5.31
C LEU A 130 7.23 -7.82 -5.27
N VAL A 131 8.23 -8.60 -5.69
CA VAL A 131 8.14 -10.06 -5.67
C VAL A 131 8.00 -10.57 -4.24
N TRP A 132 8.83 -10.07 -3.33
CA TRP A 132 8.81 -10.45 -1.91
C TRP A 132 7.47 -10.12 -1.24
N THR A 133 6.99 -8.89 -1.41
CA THR A 133 5.71 -8.45 -0.82
C THR A 133 4.54 -9.22 -1.40
N GLY A 134 4.54 -9.55 -2.69
CA GLY A 134 3.51 -10.40 -3.30
C GLY A 134 3.46 -11.80 -2.70
N VAL A 135 4.61 -12.42 -2.43
CA VAL A 135 4.71 -13.74 -1.79
C VAL A 135 4.22 -13.67 -0.34
N VAL A 136 4.71 -12.71 0.45
CA VAL A 136 4.31 -12.54 1.85
C VAL A 136 2.81 -12.25 1.96
N ASN A 137 2.29 -11.37 1.10
CA ASN A 137 0.87 -11.01 1.06
C ASN A 137 0.00 -12.23 0.77
N TYR A 138 0.39 -13.08 -0.19
CA TYR A 138 -0.32 -14.33 -0.46
C TYR A 138 -0.38 -15.25 0.77
N PHE A 139 0.73 -15.41 1.50
CA PHE A 139 0.74 -16.26 2.70
C PHE A 139 -0.10 -15.71 3.84
N ILE A 140 -0.03 -14.40 4.12
CA ILE A 140 -0.84 -13.75 5.16
C ILE A 140 -2.32 -13.91 4.84
N ILE A 141 -2.71 -13.63 3.61
CA ILE A 141 -4.10 -13.75 3.16
C ILE A 141 -4.54 -15.22 3.19
N LYS A 142 -3.70 -16.17 2.76
CA LYS A 142 -4.04 -17.59 2.84
C LYS A 142 -4.28 -18.05 4.27
N GLN A 143 -3.51 -17.56 5.24
CA GLN A 143 -3.76 -17.82 6.66
C GLN A 143 -5.05 -17.16 7.11
N LEU A 144 -5.25 -15.88 6.77
CA LEU A 144 -6.43 -15.11 7.17
C LEU A 144 -7.75 -15.74 6.70
N TRP A 145 -7.78 -16.29 5.49
CA TRP A 145 -8.96 -16.96 4.92
C TRP A 145 -9.08 -18.45 5.28
N GLY A 146 -7.98 -19.11 5.67
CA GLY A 146 -7.99 -20.53 6.05
C GLY A 146 -8.49 -20.80 7.48
N VAL A 147 -8.61 -19.77 8.31
CA VAL A 147 -8.85 -19.84 9.78
C VAL A 147 -10.34 -19.69 10.11
N GLY A 148 -11.20 -20.41 9.38
CA GLY A 148 -12.65 -20.47 9.64
C GLY A 148 -13.08 -21.56 10.63
N GLY A 149 -12.14 -22.10 11.43
CA GLY A 149 -12.35 -23.35 12.18
C GLY A 149 -12.50 -23.24 13.71
N ASP A 150 -11.80 -22.33 14.40
CA ASP A 150 -11.91 -22.22 15.87
C ASP A 150 -11.33 -20.87 16.38
N LEU A 151 -12.19 -19.88 16.62
CA LEU A 151 -11.81 -18.46 16.75
C LEU A 151 -11.46 -17.97 18.17
N ASN A 152 -11.14 -18.84 19.13
CA ASN A 152 -10.84 -18.39 20.50
C ASN A 152 -9.34 -18.34 20.87
N GLY A 153 -8.43 -18.78 20.00
CA GLY A 153 -6.99 -18.84 20.31
C GLY A 153 -6.04 -18.09 19.37
N GLU A 154 -6.51 -17.65 18.19
CA GLU A 154 -5.60 -17.40 17.06
C GLU A 154 -5.44 -15.94 16.62
N ASP A 155 -6.20 -14.98 17.16
CA ASP A 155 -5.80 -13.56 17.03
C ASP A 155 -4.38 -13.37 17.61
N SER A 156 -4.07 -14.09 18.71
CA SER A 156 -2.72 -14.23 19.26
C SER A 156 -1.71 -14.91 18.32
N GLN A 157 -2.15 -15.76 17.38
CA GLN A 157 -1.24 -16.50 16.48
C GLN A 157 -0.92 -15.70 15.22
N ALA A 158 -1.89 -14.98 14.65
CA ALA A 158 -1.62 -14.01 13.60
C ALA A 158 -0.72 -12.89 14.15
N GLU A 159 -1.05 -12.36 15.33
CA GLU A 159 -0.20 -11.39 16.03
C GLU A 159 1.18 -11.97 16.33
N ALA A 160 1.29 -13.20 16.84
CA ALA A 160 2.60 -13.84 17.07
C ALA A 160 3.37 -14.16 15.78
N THR A 161 2.68 -14.40 14.65
CA THR A 161 3.35 -14.64 13.36
C THR A 161 3.87 -13.32 12.80
N VAL A 162 3.07 -12.26 12.88
CA VAL A 162 3.48 -10.91 12.56
C VAL A 162 4.66 -10.50 13.44
N ASP A 163 4.56 -10.69 14.76
CA ASP A 163 5.61 -10.37 15.71
C ASP A 163 6.88 -11.19 15.46
N ARG A 164 6.77 -12.49 15.16
CA ARG A 164 7.91 -13.31 14.72
C ARG A 164 8.53 -12.81 13.42
N LEU A 165 7.73 -12.40 12.44
CA LEU A 165 8.23 -11.84 11.18
C LEU A 165 8.94 -10.50 11.42
N VAL A 166 8.35 -9.61 12.22
CA VAL A 166 8.95 -8.34 12.64
C VAL A 166 10.25 -8.57 13.39
N HIS A 167 10.27 -9.54 14.31
CA HIS A 167 11.45 -9.86 15.10
C HIS A 167 12.55 -10.53 14.27
N LEU A 168 12.23 -11.48 13.39
CA LEU A 168 13.17 -12.07 12.44
C LEU A 168 13.76 -11.00 11.51
N PHE A 169 12.92 -10.08 11.05
CA PHE A 169 13.35 -8.94 10.25
C PHE A 169 14.29 -8.01 11.03
N THR A 170 13.91 -7.61 12.23
CA THR A 170 14.73 -6.76 13.11
C THR A 170 16.09 -7.39 13.39
N ARG A 171 16.15 -8.71 13.60
CA ARG A 171 17.42 -9.45 13.74
C ARG A 171 18.24 -9.47 12.46
N ALA A 172 17.62 -9.72 11.31
CA ALA A 172 18.32 -9.69 10.02
C ALA A 172 18.94 -8.31 9.74
N VAL A 173 18.21 -7.23 10.05
CA VAL A 173 18.69 -5.84 9.93
C VAL A 173 19.83 -5.55 10.91
N ALA A 174 19.72 -5.98 12.17
CA ALA A 174 20.76 -5.78 13.18
C ALA A 174 22.08 -6.49 12.80
N VAL A 175 21.99 -7.70 12.24
CA VAL A 175 23.17 -8.45 11.75
C VAL A 175 23.86 -7.74 10.60
N GLY A 176 23.11 -7.08 9.70
CA GLY A 176 23.68 -6.29 8.61
C GLY A 176 24.50 -5.08 9.06
N ARG A 177 24.16 -4.50 10.23
CA ARG A 177 24.83 -3.30 10.78
C ARG A 177 26.20 -3.58 11.42
N GLY A 178 26.47 -4.82 11.84
CA GLY A 178 27.66 -5.16 12.64
C GLY A 178 28.94 -5.43 11.84
N LYS A 179 28.90 -5.48 10.50
CA LYS A 179 30.07 -5.82 9.66
C LYS A 179 30.68 -4.65 8.89
N GLY A 180 30.18 -3.43 9.08
CA GLY A 180 30.81 -2.20 8.59
C GLY A 180 32.01 -1.80 9.46
N GLY A 181 32.96 -2.72 9.65
CA GLY A 181 34.22 -2.45 10.32
C GLY A 181 35.00 -1.41 9.52
N ASP A 182 35.05 -0.20 10.07
CA ASP A 182 36.22 0.69 10.16
C ASP A 182 37.22 0.61 9.00
N LYS A 183 36.74 0.68 7.75
CA LYS A 183 37.59 1.13 6.65
C LYS A 183 37.72 2.63 6.79
N LYS A 184 38.68 3.02 7.62
CA LYS A 184 39.30 4.34 7.68
C LYS A 184 39.70 4.73 6.26
N MET A 185 38.75 5.32 5.53
CA MET A 185 38.95 5.85 4.19
C MET A 185 39.83 7.07 4.36
N LYS A 186 41.14 6.83 4.20
CA LYS A 186 42.16 7.86 4.05
C LYS A 186 41.69 8.73 2.89
N ARG A 187 41.15 9.89 3.24
CA ARG A 187 40.72 10.91 2.30
C ARG A 187 42.01 11.57 1.83
N ASP A 188 42.60 11.01 0.77
CA ASP A 188 43.70 11.65 0.09
C ASP A 188 43.14 12.91 -0.59
N GLU A 189 43.41 14.05 0.04
CA GLU A 189 43.35 15.37 -0.56
C GLU A 189 44.38 15.45 -1.68
N SER A 190 43.97 15.14 -2.91
CA SER A 190 44.63 15.45 -4.19
C SER A 190 43.65 14.91 -5.25
N VAL A 191 42.88 15.67 -6.00
CA VAL A 191 43.34 16.56 -7.07
C VAL A 191 42.18 17.48 -7.44
N VAL A 192 42.45 18.78 -7.29
CA VAL A 192 41.86 19.89 -8.02
C VAL A 192 42.36 19.82 -9.47
N LEU A 193 41.46 19.76 -10.47
CA LEU A 193 41.52 20.46 -11.78
C LEU A 193 40.70 19.76 -12.88
N LEU A 194 40.03 20.61 -13.69
CA LEU A 194 39.29 20.39 -14.93
C LEU A 194 37.80 20.06 -14.77
N GLY A 195 36.86 20.94 -15.12
CA GLY A 195 36.97 22.20 -15.82
C GLY A 195 35.62 22.91 -15.90
N GLU A 196 35.69 24.23 -15.83
CA GLU A 196 34.65 25.18 -16.13
C GLU A 196 34.12 25.00 -17.55
N ILE A 197 32.81 24.82 -17.68
CA ILE A 197 31.98 25.17 -18.85
C ILE A 197 30.57 25.38 -18.25
N GLY A 198 29.89 26.50 -18.33
CA GLY A 198 30.15 27.83 -18.87
C GLY A 198 28.90 28.64 -18.54
N GLU A 199 29.11 29.87 -18.08
CA GLU A 199 28.07 30.88 -17.90
C GLU A 199 27.41 31.20 -19.25
N GLY A 200 26.10 31.40 -19.22
CA GLY A 200 25.28 31.89 -20.32
C GLY A 200 24.18 32.76 -19.75
N ASP A 201 24.34 34.05 -19.96
CA ASP A 201 23.60 35.17 -19.41
C ASP A 201 22.11 35.27 -19.79
N GLN A 202 21.38 35.92 -18.88
CA GLN A 202 20.32 36.93 -19.06
C GLN A 202 19.23 36.73 -20.12
N GLU A 203 17.97 36.77 -19.66
CA GLU A 203 17.09 37.88 -20.04
C GLU A 203 16.12 38.25 -18.89
N GLU A 204 16.17 39.53 -18.53
CA GLU A 204 15.25 40.25 -17.66
C GLU A 204 13.93 40.60 -18.37
N GLY A 205 12.88 40.84 -17.59
CA GLY A 205 11.65 41.51 -18.05
C GLY A 205 10.48 41.09 -17.15
N GLY A 206 10.21 41.77 -16.04
CA GLY A 206 9.54 43.08 -15.98
C GLY A 206 8.35 42.90 -15.03
N LEU A 207 8.43 43.36 -13.78
CA LEU A 207 7.96 44.66 -13.33
C LEU A 207 6.49 44.90 -13.65
N LEU A 208 5.60 44.69 -12.67
CA LEU A 208 4.56 45.63 -12.29
C LEU A 208 4.19 45.40 -10.82
N ASP A 209 4.61 46.36 -10.00
CA ASP A 209 3.97 46.75 -8.75
C ASP A 209 2.49 47.04 -9.00
N ASP A 210 1.63 46.75 -8.02
CA ASP A 210 0.76 47.79 -7.48
C ASP A 210 0.04 47.33 -6.20
N ASP A 211 0.19 48.18 -5.20
CA ASP A 211 -0.39 48.17 -3.87
C ASP A 211 -1.92 48.36 -3.87
N ASN A 212 -2.62 47.67 -2.96
CA ASN A 212 -3.74 48.23 -2.17
C ASN A 212 -4.22 47.18 -1.15
N ILE A 213 -3.91 47.32 0.14
CA ILE A 213 -4.64 48.11 1.16
C ILE A 213 -6.16 47.82 1.16
N LEU A 214 -6.67 47.10 2.17
CA LEU A 214 -7.53 47.66 3.24
C LEU A 214 -8.14 46.58 4.16
N HIS A 215 -7.90 46.78 5.46
CA HIS A 215 -8.78 46.56 6.62
C HIS A 215 -10.15 45.87 6.46
N ARG A 216 -10.37 44.82 7.26
CA ARG A 216 -11.51 44.62 8.20
C ARG A 216 -11.31 43.28 8.92
N GLY A 217 -11.25 43.14 10.24
CA GLY A 217 -11.96 43.89 11.27
C GLY A 217 -13.39 43.35 11.36
N GLY A 218 -13.62 42.26 12.08
CA GLY A 218 -14.91 41.59 12.15
C GLY A 218 -15.01 40.54 13.26
N ASP A 219 -14.99 41.03 14.49
CA ASP A 219 -15.48 40.34 15.69
C ASP A 219 -16.96 39.94 15.50
N SER A 220 -17.34 38.71 15.85
CA SER A 220 -18.75 38.33 16.00
C SER A 220 -18.88 37.14 16.94
N THR A 221 -19.30 37.53 18.13
CA THR A 221 -19.86 36.77 19.24
C THR A 221 -21.13 35.98 18.86
N HIS A 222 -21.39 34.95 19.67
CA HIS A 222 -22.70 34.34 19.98
C HIS A 222 -23.57 33.74 18.85
N HIS A 223 -23.75 32.41 18.89
CA HIS A 223 -25.09 31.90 19.26
C HIS A 223 -25.08 30.45 19.78
N ARG A 224 -25.66 30.33 20.97
CA ARG A 224 -26.10 29.13 21.67
C ARG A 224 -27.34 28.56 20.96
N SER A 225 -27.38 27.25 20.73
CA SER A 225 -28.64 26.50 20.63
C SER A 225 -28.48 25.12 21.23
N ARG A 226 -29.08 25.00 22.41
CA ARG A 226 -29.41 23.79 23.16
C ARG A 226 -30.66 23.20 22.50
N VAL A 227 -30.62 21.93 22.09
CA VAL A 227 -31.83 21.17 21.77
C VAL A 227 -31.87 19.98 22.72
N ASP A 228 -32.69 20.16 23.76
CA ASP A 228 -33.26 19.10 24.56
C ASP A 228 -34.35 18.41 23.72
N THR A 229 -34.26 17.11 23.53
CA THR A 229 -35.44 16.27 23.25
C THR A 229 -35.29 14.95 24.00
N GLY A 230 -36.01 14.85 25.12
CA GLY A 230 -36.41 13.59 25.71
C GLY A 230 -37.71 13.09 25.07
N ASN A 231 -37.88 11.76 25.05
CA ASN A 231 -39.11 10.96 24.96
C ASN A 231 -38.71 9.59 24.40
N SER A 232 -39.24 8.43 24.81
CA SER A 232 -40.17 8.06 25.87
C SER A 232 -39.96 6.57 26.14
N GLN A 233 -40.32 6.19 27.36
CA GLN A 233 -40.70 4.84 27.76
C GLN A 233 -41.70 4.17 26.80
N SER A 234 -41.51 2.87 26.55
CA SER A 234 -42.54 1.81 26.61
C SER A 234 -41.84 0.49 26.88
#